data_AF-A0A8J3R7R7-F1
#
_entry.id   AF-A0A8J3R7R7-F1
#
_cell.length_a   1.000
_cell.length_b   1.000
_cell.length_c   1.000
_cell.angle_alpha   90.00
_cell.angle_beta   90.00
_cell.angle_gamma   90.00
#
_symmetry.space_group_name_H-M   'P 1'
#
loop_
_entity.id
_entity.type
_entity.pdbx_description
1 polymer ?
#
loop_
_entity_poly.entity_id
_entity_poly.type
_entity_poly.pdbx_seq_one_letter_code
_entity_poly.pdbx_strand_id
1 'polypeptide(L)'
;MGYELRVEREAPLAYAELASVVSAEAGFELRGSQEAGEVVAFHGDSAHHVAAWSGRLSGAPGSDWQVAQLARLTALVGARLVGEDGESYGIRDGIVEQVNGSSAYEFGKLEEIIAAGPAEWSA
;
A
#
# COMPACT_ATOMS: atom_id res chain seq x y z
N MET A 1 8.72 3.34 16.58
CA MET A 1 8.78 4.46 15.61
C MET A 1 8.09 3.93 14.37
N GLY A 2 6.99 4.55 13.95
CA GLY A 2 6.22 4.06 12.80
C GLY A 2 6.86 4.56 11.53
N TYR A 3 7.19 3.65 10.62
CA TYR A 3 7.75 3.95 9.31
C TYR A 3 6.62 4.31 8.34
N GLU A 4 6.71 5.44 7.64
CA GLU A 4 5.67 5.91 6.70
C GLU A 4 6.05 5.62 5.23
N LEU A 5 5.07 5.12 4.47
CA LEU A 5 5.12 5.01 3.03
C LEU A 5 4.11 5.96 2.39
N ARG A 6 4.57 6.78 1.44
CA ARG A 6 3.77 7.80 0.77
C ARG A 6 3.52 7.42 -0.68
N VAL A 7 2.27 7.59 -1.12
CA VAL A 7 1.89 7.37 -2.52
C VAL A 7 2.07 8.68 -3.29
N GLU A 8 3.08 8.72 -4.15
CA GLU A 8 3.46 9.90 -4.91
C GLU A 8 3.13 9.75 -6.40
N ARG A 9 2.50 10.78 -6.97
CA ARG A 9 2.14 10.86 -8.38
C ARG A 9 2.40 12.27 -8.88
N GLU A 10 2.77 12.38 -10.16
CA GLU A 10 2.99 13.68 -10.81
C GLU A 10 1.71 14.52 -10.88
N ALA A 11 0.58 13.88 -11.20
CA ALA A 11 -0.75 14.47 -11.11
C ALA A 11 -1.38 14.15 -9.74
N PRO A 12 -2.02 15.12 -9.07
CA PRO A 12 -2.72 14.87 -7.81
C PRO A 12 -3.81 13.80 -7.97
N LEU A 13 -3.79 12.79 -7.10
CA LEU A 13 -4.86 11.80 -7.01
C LEU A 13 -6.11 12.47 -6.44
N ALA A 14 -7.27 12.31 -7.10
CA ALA A 14 -8.54 12.79 -6.58
C ALA A 14 -9.21 11.71 -5.71
N TYR A 15 -9.96 12.12 -4.68
CA TYR A 15 -10.69 11.16 -3.83
C TYR A 15 -11.68 10.29 -4.62
N ALA A 16 -12.39 10.87 -5.59
CA ALA A 16 -13.31 10.11 -6.44
C ALA A 16 -12.59 9.06 -7.30
N GLU A 17 -11.36 9.33 -7.73
CA GLU A 17 -10.52 8.37 -8.46
C GLU A 17 -10.09 7.22 -7.54
N LEU A 18 -9.63 7.53 -6.33
CA LEU A 18 -9.33 6.52 -5.31
C LEU A 18 -10.56 5.65 -5.01
N ALA A 19 -11.71 6.27 -4.78
CA ALA A 19 -12.96 5.55 -4.51
C ALA A 19 -13.35 4.63 -5.67
N SER A 20 -13.20 5.08 -6.91
CA SER A 20 -13.46 4.28 -8.10
C SER A 20 -12.53 3.08 -8.20
N VAL A 21 -11.23 3.27 -7.97
CA VAL A 21 -10.22 2.19 -8.01
C VAL A 21 -10.47 1.16 -6.92
N VAL A 22 -10.66 1.62 -5.68
CA VAL A 22 -10.89 0.74 -4.52
C VAL A 22 -12.20 -0.04 -4.67
N SER A 23 -13.27 0.59 -5.16
CA SER A 23 -14.56 -0.09 -5.36
C SER A 23 -14.53 -1.14 -6.48
N ALA A 24 -13.63 -0.99 -7.45
CA ALA A 24 -13.45 -1.96 -8.53
C ALA A 24 -12.59 -3.16 -8.12
N GLU A 25 -11.75 -3.00 -7.09
CA GLU A 25 -10.78 -4.00 -6.68
C GLU A 25 -11.30 -4.87 -5.54
N ALA A 26 -11.36 -6.19 -5.77
CA ALA A 26 -11.72 -7.12 -4.71
C ALA A 26 -10.68 -7.13 -3.59
N GLY A 27 -11.17 -7.02 -2.35
CA GLY A 27 -10.36 -7.12 -1.13
C GLY A 27 -9.92 -5.78 -0.53
N PHE A 28 -10.24 -4.64 -1.15
CA PHE A 28 -10.10 -3.31 -0.54
C PHE A 28 -11.46 -2.70 -0.21
N GLU A 29 -11.48 -1.84 0.80
CA GLU A 29 -12.62 -0.98 1.11
C GLU A 29 -12.10 0.41 1.51
N LEU A 30 -12.73 1.43 0.94
CA LEU A 30 -12.50 2.83 1.32
C LEU A 30 -13.57 3.25 2.33
N ARG A 31 -13.14 3.72 3.49
CA ARG A 31 -13.99 4.23 4.56
C ARG A 31 -13.72 5.71 4.80
N GLY A 32 -14.68 6.39 5.42
CA GLY A 32 -14.58 7.81 5.76
C GLY A 32 -15.04 8.74 4.64
N SER A 33 -14.49 9.96 4.60
CA SER A 33 -14.88 11.03 3.68
C SER A 33 -13.70 11.52 2.82
N GLN A 34 -13.99 12.49 1.96
CA GLN A 34 -13.00 13.16 1.14
C GLN A 34 -11.93 13.91 1.96
N GLU A 35 -12.28 14.41 3.15
CA GLU A 35 -11.33 15.12 4.03
C GLU A 35 -10.48 14.19 4.88
N ALA A 36 -11.06 13.06 5.32
CA ALA A 36 -10.39 12.07 6.15
C ALA A 36 -10.97 10.68 5.86
N GLY A 37 -10.16 9.84 5.23
CA GLY A 37 -10.54 8.47 4.88
C GLY A 37 -9.47 7.46 5.25
N GLU A 38 -9.82 6.20 5.15
CA GLU A 38 -8.89 5.07 5.31
C GLU A 38 -9.19 4.01 4.27
N VAL A 39 -8.15 3.33 3.81
CA VAL A 39 -8.23 2.15 2.97
C VAL A 39 -7.86 0.96 3.82
N VAL A 40 -8.78 0.01 3.90
CA VAL A 40 -8.56 -1.27 4.56
C VAL A 40 -8.48 -2.37 3.52
N ALA A 41 -7.69 -3.40 3.82
CA ALA A 41 -7.69 -4.64 3.06
C ALA A 41 -8.15 -5.80 3.92
N PHE A 42 -8.82 -6.77 3.31
CA PHE A 42 -9.35 -7.93 4.02
C PHE A 42 -8.39 -9.12 3.94
N HIS A 43 -8.22 -9.81 5.07
CA HIS A 43 -7.63 -11.14 5.14
C HIS A 43 -8.56 -12.03 5.97
N GLY A 44 -9.13 -13.06 5.33
CA GLY A 44 -10.26 -13.78 5.90
C GLY A 44 -11.44 -12.84 6.17
N ASP A 45 -11.98 -12.89 7.39
CA ASP A 45 -13.09 -12.04 7.84
C ASP A 45 -12.62 -10.73 8.51
N SER A 46 -11.30 -10.48 8.56
CA SER A 46 -10.71 -9.34 9.26
C SER A 46 -10.31 -8.23 8.30
N ALA A 47 -10.71 -6.99 8.62
CA ALA A 47 -10.25 -5.79 7.93
C ALA A 47 -8.99 -5.23 8.61
N HIS A 48 -7.95 -4.98 7.82
CA HIS A 48 -6.68 -4.43 8.29
C HIS A 48 -6.42 -3.08 7.63
N HIS A 49 -6.05 -2.08 8.42
CA HIS A 49 -5.67 -0.77 7.91
C HIS A 49 -4.41 -0.87 7.04
N VAL A 50 -4.48 -0.30 5.83
CA VAL A 50 -3.36 -0.29 4.87
C VAL A 50 -2.90 1.13 4.59
N ALA A 51 -3.84 2.08 4.42
CA ALA A 51 -3.51 3.46 4.10
C ALA A 51 -4.51 4.45 4.70
N ALA A 52 -4.03 5.62 5.10
CA ALA A 52 -4.83 6.79 5.45
C ALA A 52 -4.92 7.75 4.26
N TRP A 53 -6.07 8.41 4.14
CA TRP A 53 -6.34 9.47 3.18
C TRP A 53 -6.58 10.80 3.90
N SER A 54 -5.81 11.82 3.54
CA SER A 54 -6.00 13.21 4.03
C SER A 54 -5.74 14.25 2.93
N GLY A 55 -6.16 13.91 1.70
CA GLY A 55 -5.77 14.62 0.47
C GLY A 55 -4.49 14.08 -0.17
N ARG A 56 -3.79 13.19 0.53
CA ARG A 56 -2.74 12.30 0.03
C ARG A 56 -2.96 10.93 0.65
N LEU A 57 -2.46 9.90 -0.02
CA LEU A 57 -2.53 8.52 0.46
C LEU A 57 -1.17 8.15 1.07
N SER A 58 -1.16 7.75 2.33
CA SER A 58 0.04 7.25 3.01
C SER A 58 -0.31 6.05 3.89
N GLY A 59 0.65 5.17 4.16
CA GLY A 59 0.47 4.01 5.03
C GLY A 59 1.62 3.88 6.01
N ALA A 60 1.37 3.26 7.16
CA ALA A 60 2.37 2.95 8.16
C ALA A 60 2.46 1.43 8.34
N PRO A 61 3.14 0.71 7.43
CA PRO A 61 3.18 -0.75 7.48
C PRO A 61 4.00 -1.23 8.70
N GLY A 62 3.47 -2.23 9.39
CA GLY A 62 4.16 -3.02 10.41
C GLY A 62 4.39 -4.46 9.99
N SER A 63 4.13 -4.80 8.73
CA SER A 63 4.27 -6.16 8.18
C SER A 63 4.52 -6.13 6.68
N ASP A 64 5.15 -7.18 6.15
CA ASP A 64 5.34 -7.37 4.69
C ASP A 64 4.00 -7.41 3.95
N TRP A 65 2.96 -7.94 4.60
CA TRP A 65 1.60 -7.95 4.07
C TRP A 65 1.04 -6.55 3.85
N GLN A 66 1.24 -5.63 4.81
CA GLN A 66 0.79 -4.24 4.64
C GLN A 66 1.60 -3.52 3.57
N VAL A 67 2.92 -3.78 3.47
CA VAL A 67 3.76 -3.26 2.37
C VAL A 67 3.22 -3.75 1.02
N ALA A 68 2.93 -5.05 0.90
CA ALA A 68 2.42 -5.67 -0.32
C ALA A 68 1.04 -5.11 -0.74
N GLN A 69 0.13 -4.95 0.21
CA GLN A 69 -1.18 -4.34 -0.06
C GLN A 69 -1.05 -2.88 -0.49
N LEU A 70 -0.18 -2.11 0.16
CA LEU A 70 0.05 -0.72 -0.21
C LEU A 70 0.70 -0.61 -1.59
N ALA A 71 1.70 -1.45 -1.90
CA ALA A 71 2.32 -1.50 -3.22
C ALA A 71 1.30 -1.85 -4.33
N ARG A 72 0.40 -2.80 -4.07
CA ARG A 72 -0.71 -3.13 -4.97
C ARG A 72 -1.65 -1.93 -5.17
N LEU A 73 -2.09 -1.29 -4.09
CA LEU A 73 -2.94 -0.11 -4.14
C LEU A 73 -2.29 1.03 -4.93
N THR A 74 -1.00 1.26 -4.70
CA THR A 74 -0.20 2.27 -5.41
C THR A 74 -0.08 1.98 -6.90
N ALA A 75 0.12 0.71 -7.29
CA ALA A 75 0.14 0.30 -8.69
C ALA A 75 -1.21 0.55 -9.38
N LEU A 76 -2.33 0.26 -8.69
CA LEU A 76 -3.68 0.46 -9.23
C LEU A 76 -4.00 1.93 -9.50
N VAL A 77 -3.50 2.86 -8.69
CA VAL A 77 -3.68 4.30 -8.90
C VAL A 77 -2.59 4.93 -9.79
N GLY A 78 -1.71 4.11 -10.37
CA GLY A 78 -0.64 4.56 -11.27
C GLY A 78 0.36 5.52 -10.60
N ALA A 79 0.70 5.26 -9.34
CA ALA A 79 1.61 6.08 -8.53
C ALA A 79 2.88 5.31 -8.14
N ARG A 80 3.77 5.99 -7.43
CA ARG A 80 4.99 5.42 -6.84
C ARG A 80 4.87 5.38 -5.33
N LEU A 81 5.29 4.28 -4.71
CA LEU A 81 5.30 4.16 -3.27
C LEU A 81 6.69 4.51 -2.77
N VAL A 82 6.80 5.53 -1.92
CA VAL A 82 8.10 6.11 -1.51
C VAL A 82 8.19 6.10 0.00
N GLY A 83 9.31 5.60 0.53
CA GLY A 83 9.60 5.62 1.95
C GLY A 83 10.08 6.96 2.47
N GLU A 84 10.26 7.04 3.78
CA GLU A 84 10.85 8.21 4.44
C GLU A 84 12.31 8.44 4.05
N ASP A 85 13.06 7.37 3.77
CA ASP A 85 14.49 7.41 3.44
C ASP A 85 14.76 7.55 1.92
N GLY A 86 13.71 7.70 1.11
CA GLY A 86 13.79 7.89 -0.34
C GLY A 86 13.92 6.59 -1.14
N GLU A 87 13.82 5.44 -0.48
CA GLU A 87 13.57 4.17 -1.15
C GLU A 87 12.18 4.18 -1.81
N SER A 88 12.00 3.29 -2.78
CA SER A 88 10.72 3.07 -3.43
C SER A 88 10.29 1.62 -3.30
N TYR A 89 8.99 1.39 -3.28
CA TYR A 89 8.40 0.07 -3.21
C TYR A 89 7.55 -0.16 -4.46
N GLY A 90 7.59 -1.37 -4.97
CA GLY A 90 6.88 -1.71 -6.19
C GLY A 90 6.63 -3.20 -6.33
N ILE A 91 5.94 -3.55 -7.41
CA ILE A 91 5.71 -4.92 -7.82
C ILE A 91 6.35 -5.09 -9.20
N ARG A 92 7.33 -5.98 -9.30
CA ARG A 92 8.01 -6.33 -10.56
C ARG A 92 7.92 -7.84 -10.77
N ASP A 93 7.36 -8.25 -11.89
CA ASP A 93 7.15 -9.67 -12.23
C ASP A 93 6.41 -10.46 -11.12
N GLY A 94 5.46 -9.79 -10.45
CA GLY A 94 4.70 -10.35 -9.32
C GLY A 94 5.44 -10.40 -7.99
N ILE A 95 6.68 -9.91 -7.93
CA ILE A 95 7.51 -9.84 -6.71
C ILE A 95 7.39 -8.44 -6.09
N VAL A 96 7.11 -8.39 -4.80
CA VAL A 96 7.16 -7.15 -4.02
C VAL A 96 8.61 -6.85 -3.70
N GLU A 97 9.08 -5.66 -4.10
CA GLU A 97 10.46 -5.25 -3.90
C GLU A 97 10.57 -3.83 -3.35
N GLN A 98 11.62 -3.58 -2.58
CA GLN A 98 12.13 -2.27 -2.19
C GLN A 98 13.36 -1.95 -3.04
N VAL A 99 13.38 -0.77 -3.65
CA VAL A 99 14.50 -0.27 -4.43
C VAL A 99 15.10 0.94 -3.71
N ASN A 100 16.38 0.85 -3.37
CA ASN A 100 17.18 1.93 -2.81
C ASN A 100 18.41 2.17 -3.69
N GLY A 101 18.33 3.19 -4.55
CA GLY A 101 19.36 3.50 -5.53
C GLY A 101 19.57 2.35 -6.53
N SER A 102 20.74 1.72 -6.50
CA SER A 102 21.09 0.58 -7.35
C SER A 102 20.80 -0.78 -6.72
N SER A 103 20.34 -0.82 -5.47
CA SER A 103 20.06 -2.05 -4.73
C SER A 103 18.57 -2.31 -4.71
N ALA A 104 18.17 -3.56 -4.98
CA ALA A 104 16.81 -4.03 -4.82
C ALA A 104 16.78 -5.15 -3.77
N TYR A 105 15.81 -5.08 -2.87
CA TYR A 105 15.50 -6.11 -1.89
C TYR A 105 14.13 -6.70 -2.22
N GLU A 106 14.08 -8.02 -2.40
CA GLU A 106 12.85 -8.74 -2.73
C GLU A 106 12.22 -9.28 -1.44
N PHE A 107 10.99 -8.86 -1.13
CA PHE A 107 10.23 -9.41 0.01
C PHE A 107 9.68 -10.80 -0.30
N GLY A 108 9.32 -11.04 -1.56
CA GLY A 108 8.71 -12.29 -2.04
C GLY A 108 7.60 -12.04 -3.05
N LYS A 109 6.93 -13.11 -3.48
CA LYS A 109 5.80 -12.98 -4.41
C LYS A 109 4.61 -12.35 -3.72
N LEU A 110 3.96 -11.43 -4.42
CA LEU A 110 2.74 -10.75 -3.95
C LEU A 110 1.69 -11.76 -3.49
N GLU A 111 1.38 -12.77 -4.31
CA GLU A 111 0.35 -13.77 -3.98
C GLU A 111 0.67 -14.57 -2.72
N GLU A 112 1.95 -14.91 -2.51
CA GLU A 112 2.42 -15.68 -1.35
C GLU A 112 2.34 -14.81 -0.08
N ILE A 113 2.76 -13.54 -0.17
CA ILE A 113 2.65 -12.58 0.93
C ILE A 113 1.19 -12.34 1.30
N ILE A 114 0.32 -12.07 0.31
CA ILE A 114 -1.11 -11.82 0.57
C ILE A 114 -1.79 -13.04 1.20
N ALA A 115 -1.45 -14.25 0.76
CA ALA A 115 -1.99 -15.48 1.32
C ALA A 115 -1.54 -15.71 2.78
N ALA A 116 -0.27 -15.41 3.09
CA ALA A 116 0.28 -15.56 4.44
C ALA A 116 -0.42 -14.66 5.48
N GLY A 117 -0.94 -13.52 5.05
CA GLY A 117 -1.67 -12.59 5.92
C GLY A 117 -0.75 -11.67 6.74
N PRO A 118 -1.34 -10.80 7.58
CA PRO A 118 -0.58 -9.84 8.38
C PRO A 118 0.18 -10.54 9.50
N ALA A 119 1.50 -10.64 9.32
CA ALA A 119 2.45 -11.05 10.35
C ALA A 119 3.30 -9.83 10.74
N GLU A 120 3.08 -9.29 11.94
CA GLU A 120 3.82 -8.13 12.42
C GLU A 120 5.33 -8.42 12.47
N TRP A 121 6.13 -7.44 12.04
CA TRP A 121 7.56 -7.48 12.23
C TRP A 121 7.85 -7.54 13.73
N SER A 122 8.58 -8.56 14.15
CA SER A 122 9.04 -8.66 15.53
C SER A 122 9.96 -7.47 15.84
N ALA A 123 9.54 -6.65 16.80
CA ALA A 123 10.30 -5.52 17.33
C ALA A 123 11.63 -5.93 17.98
#